data_AF-A0A2N9VTU1-F1
#
_entry.id   AF-A0A2N9VTU1-F1
#
_cell.length_a   1.000
_cell.length_b   1.000
_cell.length_c   1.000
_cell.angle_alpha   90.00
_cell.angle_beta   90.00
_cell.angle_gamma   90.00
#
_symmetry.space_group_name_H-M   'P 1'
#
loop_
_entity.id
_entity.type
_entity.pdbx_description
1 polymer ?
#
loop_
_entity_poly.entity_id
_entity_poly.type
_entity_poly.pdbx_seq_one_letter_code
_entity_poly.pdbx_strand_id
1 'polypeptide(L)' 'MAGFDEAKSWVQQALQAFPDLNAELFATDPSFNEAEQKRLVETMRLAGFPLCLNEKQLAKLKNPRRLPECQQR' A
#
# COMPACT_ATOMS: atom_id res chain seq x y z
N MET A 1 -4.02 25.74 -10.35
CA MET A 1 -4.45 24.33 -10.16
C MET A 1 -3.25 23.58 -9.59
N ALA A 2 -3.12 23.49 -8.26
CA ALA A 2 -1.90 23.05 -7.55
C ALA A 2 -2.06 21.71 -6.79
N GLY A 3 -3.18 21.00 -6.97
CA GLY A 3 -3.51 19.84 -6.11
C GLY A 3 -2.72 18.55 -6.38
N PHE A 4 -2.09 18.39 -7.55
CA PHE A 4 -1.38 17.15 -7.89
C PHE A 4 0.03 17.07 -7.27
N ASP A 5 0.71 18.20 -7.10
CA ASP A 5 2.05 18.24 -6.47
C ASP A 5 1.94 18.10 -4.95
N GLU A 6 0.91 18.70 -4.34
CA GLU A 6 0.67 18.56 -2.89
C GLU A 6 0.40 17.10 -2.51
N ALA A 7 -0.45 16.39 -3.26
CA ALA A 7 -0.77 14.98 -3.00
C ALA A 7 0.47 14.08 -3.03
N LYS A 8 1.36 14.28 -4.02
CA LYS A 8 2.64 13.56 -4.10
C LYS A 8 3.55 13.91 -2.93
N SER A 9 3.59 15.17 -2.52
CA SER A 9 4.38 15.60 -1.35
C SER A 9 3.90 14.91 -0.07
N TRP A 10 2.59 14.75 0.09
CA TRP A 10 2.00 14.05 1.23
C TRP A 10 2.32 12.55 1.21
N VAL A 11 2.28 11.91 0.05
CA VAL A 11 2.70 10.51 -0.10
C VAL A 11 4.17 10.34 0.27
N GLN A 12 5.05 11.23 -0.19
CA GLN A 12 6.46 11.20 0.17
C GLN A 12 6.68 11.40 1.67
N GLN A 13 6.01 12.37 2.29
CA GLN A 13 6.07 12.58 3.74
C GLN A 13 5.55 11.37 4.52
N ALA A 14 4.43 10.78 4.07
CA ALA A 14 3.88 9.57 4.67
C ALA A 14 4.86 8.39 4.58
N LEU A 15 5.53 8.21 3.44
CA LEU A 15 6.54 7.16 3.26
C LEU A 15 7.84 7.42 4.04
N GLN A 16 8.20 8.68 4.30
CA GLN A 16 9.32 9.01 5.18
C GLN A 16 9.01 8.64 6.64
N ALA A 17 7.80 8.94 7.11
CA ALA A 17 7.36 8.58 8.46
C ALA A 17 7.06 7.08 8.61
N PHE A 18 6.50 6.47 7.57
CA PHE A 18 6.10 5.07 7.51
C PHE A 18 6.62 4.43 6.22
N PRO A 19 7.91 4.04 6.20
CA PRO A 19 8.52 3.40 5.03
C PRO A 19 7.85 2.08 4.64
N ASP A 20 7.11 1.51 5.60
CA ASP A 20 6.42 0.24 5.45
C ASP A 20 4.96 0.41 4.93
N LEU A 21 4.51 1.61 4.54
CA LEU A 21 3.14 1.85 4.07
C LEU A 21 2.97 1.48 2.59
N ASN A 22 2.03 0.56 2.29
CA ASN A 22 1.75 0.07 0.93
C ASN A 22 0.32 -0.49 0.83
N ALA A 23 -0.17 -0.66 -0.40
CA ALA A 23 -1.53 -1.12 -0.68
C ALA A 23 -1.77 -2.60 -0.30
N GLU A 24 -0.75 -3.46 -0.43
CA GLU A 24 -0.84 -4.88 -0.14
C GLU A 24 -1.13 -5.19 1.33
N LEU A 25 -0.69 -4.33 2.26
CA LEU A 25 -1.10 -4.43 3.67
C LEU A 25 -2.61 -4.33 3.83
N PHE A 26 -3.25 -3.36 3.18
CA PHE A 26 -4.70 -3.17 3.27
C PHE A 26 -5.48 -4.25 2.53
N ALA A 27 -4.91 -4.79 1.45
CA ALA A 27 -5.53 -5.86 0.69
C ALA A 27 -5.59 -7.20 1.44
N THR A 28 -4.78 -7.34 2.49
CA THR A 28 -4.59 -8.60 3.22
C THR A 28 -5.04 -8.50 4.68
N ASP A 29 -5.43 -7.29 5.10
CA ASP A 29 -5.94 -7.00 6.44
C ASP A 29 -7.36 -7.58 6.60
N PRO A 30 -7.55 -8.53 7.53
CA PRO A 30 -8.85 -9.17 7.78
C PRO A 30 -9.87 -8.23 8.45
N SER A 31 -9.47 -7.03 8.88
CA SER A 31 -10.37 -6.03 9.46
C SER A 31 -11.29 -5.39 8.42
N PHE A 32 -10.97 -5.52 7.12
CA PHE A 32 -11.76 -4.99 6.01
C PHE A 32 -12.42 -6.12 5.23
N ASN A 33 -13.63 -5.87 4.72
CA ASN A 33 -14.26 -6.77 3.76
C ASN A 33 -13.64 -6.63 2.35
N GLU A 34 -13.93 -7.57 1.45
CA GLU A 34 -13.32 -7.60 0.11
C GLU A 34 -13.56 -6.30 -0.71
N ALA A 35 -14.73 -5.68 -0.57
CA ALA A 35 -15.04 -4.44 -1.28
C ALA A 35 -14.24 -3.24 -0.71
N GLU A 36 -14.08 -3.19 0.61
CA GLU A 36 -13.23 -2.20 1.29
C GLU A 36 -11.76 -2.37 0.93
N GLN A 37 -11.26 -3.62 0.95
CA GLN A 37 -9.90 -3.96 0.54
C GLN A 37 -9.61 -3.46 -0.88
N LYS A 38 -10.50 -3.74 -1.84
CA LYS A 38 -10.37 -3.27 -3.22
C LYS A 38 -10.35 -1.74 -3.31
N ARG A 39 -11.26 -1.05 -2.62
CA ARG A 39 -11.32 0.43 -2.60
C ARG A 39 -10.05 1.05 -2.01
N LEU A 40 -9.52 0.47 -0.93
CA LEU A 40 -8.30 0.96 -0.29
C LEU A 40 -7.10 0.78 -1.20
N VAL A 41 -6.95 -0.39 -1.83
CA VAL A 41 -5.87 -0.66 -2.79
C VAL A 41 -5.90 0.33 -3.96
N GLU A 42 -7.09 0.56 -4.53
CA GLU A 42 -7.23 1.47 -5.66
C GLU A 42 -6.97 2.93 -5.27
N THR A 43 -7.41 3.33 -4.08
CA THR A 43 -7.11 4.68 -3.53
C THR A 43 -5.61 4.87 -3.35
N MET A 44 -4.91 3.90 -2.76
CA MET A 44 -3.46 3.95 -2.59
C MET A 44 -2.72 4.01 -3.92
N ARG A 45 -3.18 3.24 -4.92
CA ARG A 45 -2.64 3.27 -6.28
C ARG A 45 -2.79 4.64 -6.92
N LEU A 46 -3.99 5.24 -6.85
CA LEU A 46 -4.27 6.56 -7.41
C LEU A 46 -3.48 7.67 -6.72
N ALA A 47 -3.27 7.54 -5.41
CA ALA A 47 -2.43 8.46 -4.64
C ALA A 47 -0.92 8.29 -4.91
N GLY A 48 -0.51 7.20 -5.57
CA GLY A 48 0.89 6.94 -5.93
C GLY A 48 1.70 6.23 -4.84
N PHE A 49 1.03 5.57 -3.88
CA PHE A 49 1.70 4.71 -2.93
C PHE A 49 2.21 3.42 -3.59
N PRO A 50 3.25 2.79 -3.02
CA PRO A 50 3.69 1.46 -3.43
C PRO A 50 2.55 0.44 -3.32
N LEU A 51 2.38 -0.38 -4.35
CA LEU A 51 1.38 -1.44 -4.35
C LEU A 51 1.80 -2.63 -3.48
N CYS A 52 3.06 -3.06 -3.61
CA CYS A 52 3.57 -4.28 -2.98
C CYS A 52 4.49 -3.98 -1.80
N LEU A 53 4.50 -4.91 -0.84
CA LEU A 53 5.50 -4.98 0.22
C LEU A 53 6.90 -5.15 -0.38
N ASN A 54 7.86 -4.45 0.19
CA ASN A 54 9.29 -4.70 -0.02
C ASN A 54 9.72 -5.95 0.79
N GLU A 55 10.87 -6.52 0.42
CA GLU A 55 11.38 -7.77 1.02
C GLU A 55 11.62 -7.66 2.54
N LYS A 56 12.01 -6.49 3.03
CA LYS A 56 12.22 -6.26 4.47
C LYS A 56 10.91 -6.29 5.24
N GLN A 57 9.83 -5.78 4.66
CA GLN A 57 8.49 -5.85 5.25
C GLN A 57 7.95 -7.27 5.20
N LEU A 58 8.17 -7.96 4.08
CA LEU A 58 7.79 -9.36 3.92
C LEU A 58 8.40 -10.24 5.02
N ALA A 59 9.69 -10.04 5.31
CA ALA A 59 10.41 -10.77 6.34
C ALA A 59 9.91 -10.48 7.77
N LYS A 60 9.29 -9.32 8.02
CA LYS A 60 8.68 -8.98 9.32
C LYS A 60 7.31 -9.63 9.53
N LEU A 61 6.64 -10.04 8.46
CA LEU A 61 5.32 -10.67 8.52
C LEU A 61 5.47 -12.18 8.74
N LYS A 62 4.89 -12.71 9.82
CA LYS A 62 4.95 -14.16 10.13
C LYS A 62 4.24 -15.04 9.11
N ASN A 63 3.22 -14.53 8.44
CA ASN A 63 2.49 -15.24 7.38
C ASN A 63 1.91 -14.23 6.39
N PRO A 64 2.74 -13.68 5.50
CA PRO A 64 2.30 -12.64 4.59
C PRO A 64 1.36 -13.26 3.56
N ARG A 65 0.06 -13.00 3.70
CA ARG A 65 -0.85 -13.13 2.58
C ARG A 65 -0.40 -12.08 1.57
N ARG A 66 -0.08 -12.51 0.35
CA ARG A 66 0.39 -11.61 -0.72
C ARG A 66 -0.67 -11.50 -1.79
N LEU A 67 -0.76 -10.33 -2.42
CA LEU A 67 -1.59 -10.16 -3.60
C LEU A 67 -1.00 -10.95 -4.77
N PRO A 68 -1.83 -11.52 -5.67
CA PRO A 68 -1.34 -12.25 -6.85
C PRO A 68 -0.39 -11.42 -7.74
N GLU A 69 -0.61 -10.11 -7.78
CA GLU A 69 0.21 -9.15 -8.53
C GLU A 69 1.59 -8.94 -7.90
N CYS A 70 1.70 -9.12 -6.57
CA CYS A 70 2.92 -8.92 -5.79
C CYS A 70 3.71 -10.22 -5.57
N GLN A 71 3.08 -11.37 -5.76
CA GLN A 71 3.73 -12.69 -5.77
C GLN A 71 4.55 -12.96 -7.03
N GLN A 72 4.21 -12.30 -8.15
CA GLN A 72 4.87 -12.47 -9.44
C GLN A 72 6.12 -11.59 -9.62
N ARG A 73 6.53 -10.87 -8.57
CA ARG A 73 7.59 -9.86 -8.62
C ARG A 73 8.80 -10.28 -7.80
#